data_AF-A0A4Z2D606-F1
#
_entry.id   AF-A0A4Z2D606-F1
#
_cell.length_a   1.000
_cell.length_b   1.000
_cell.length_c   1.000
_cell.angle_alpha   90.00
_cell.angle_beta   90.00
_cell.angle_gamma   90.00
#
_symmetry.space_group_name_H-M   'P 1'
#
loop_
_entity.id
_entity.type
_entity.pdbx_description
1 polymer ?
#
loop_
_entity_poly.entity_id
_entity_poly.type
_entity_poly.pdbx_seq_one_letter_code
_entity_poly.pdbx_strand_id
1 'polypeptide(L)'
;MDELSWGVELWDQVENIFKHETDQIGLTESYFKLFSDVQKLEHEFGKKLRKTVSVYLPRKKPDVDELSSVLTYSSIVPQILEMGVAHEASSKKLNETVVNPLKIQVENEKRSLEKQRSHWLKLNATMEQSRKQLELSWQKYVTNFKEKQKAYEVSEKAQNDIQLARVDQQKFEALYQSKIQSFDHSSRNYADELAKYNSSNRRHFRTDIVAFVDDIECSSRMRNNRTREILLMVARINEETISKLTNCNKLISEAVSALDSSCDSAKVIKRLHTDEHPPADLPFLDLDKCPPSVLDSSPSELGALILGVESGDCSNQLNHSGNTISGSGMMSGFIRSTHKNSKDEYLSLRSPFICGISIKSIKNTDLTIRQVADRLKVLRDLAVKTDNELRSTDRMIDSCKTNPKFGDMECLVRAGGIYTRRLNSLRQHIKDLEVKKFS
;
A
#
# COMPACT_ATOMS: atom_id res chain seq x y z
N MET A 1 -5.82 15.21 -42.35
CA MET A 1 -4.50 15.12 -43.00
C MET A 1 -4.49 13.76 -43.65
N ASP A 2 -4.31 13.70 -44.96
CA ASP A 2 -4.29 12.42 -45.67
C ASP A 2 -3.01 11.66 -45.30
N GLU A 3 -3.10 10.35 -45.10
CA GLU A 3 -1.94 9.53 -44.73
C GLU A 3 -1.06 9.28 -45.97
N LEU A 4 0.24 9.58 -45.85
CA LEU A 4 1.26 9.31 -46.87
C LEU A 4 2.02 8.02 -46.53
N SER A 5 2.54 7.32 -47.55
CA SER A 5 3.32 6.07 -47.40
C SER A 5 4.82 6.35 -47.42
N TRP A 6 5.55 5.70 -46.52
CA TRP A 6 7.01 5.77 -46.50
C TRP A 6 7.62 5.14 -47.75
N GLY A 7 7.01 4.09 -48.30
CA GLY A 7 7.50 3.41 -49.48
C GLY A 7 7.61 4.31 -50.71
N VAL A 8 6.72 5.29 -50.84
CA VAL A 8 6.76 6.25 -51.94
C VAL A 8 7.64 7.46 -51.60
N GLU A 9 7.51 8.00 -50.39
CA GLU A 9 8.13 9.28 -50.02
C GLU A 9 9.60 9.15 -49.60
N LEU A 10 10.05 7.95 -49.17
CA LEU A 10 11.35 7.75 -48.51
C LEU A 10 12.19 6.60 -49.11
N TRP A 11 11.95 6.23 -50.37
CA TRP A 11 12.64 5.13 -51.05
C TRP A 11 14.18 5.26 -51.07
N ASP A 12 14.70 6.49 -51.01
CA ASP A 12 16.13 6.82 -51.01
C ASP A 12 16.73 6.99 -49.60
N GLN A 13 15.91 6.89 -48.55
CA GLN A 13 16.28 7.22 -47.16
C GLN A 13 16.38 6.00 -46.22
N VAL A 14 16.50 4.79 -46.76
CA VAL A 14 16.45 3.53 -45.98
C VAL A 14 17.44 3.48 -44.81
N GLU A 15 18.66 4.00 -44.97
CA GLU A 15 19.65 4.05 -43.87
C GLU A 15 19.21 4.97 -42.72
N ASN A 16 18.58 6.11 -43.05
CA ASN A 16 18.02 7.01 -42.06
C ASN A 16 16.79 6.40 -41.37
N ILE A 17 15.98 5.63 -42.11
CA ILE A 17 14.88 4.85 -41.55
C ILE A 17 15.42 3.82 -40.56
N PHE A 18 16.49 3.08 -40.90
CA PHE A 18 17.09 2.13 -39.96
C PHE A 18 17.62 2.80 -38.69
N LYS A 19 18.21 4.00 -38.81
CA LYS A 19 18.62 4.78 -37.63
C LYS A 19 17.41 5.18 -36.80
N HIS A 20 16.37 5.73 -37.42
CA HIS A 20 15.11 6.07 -36.77
C HIS A 20 14.51 4.88 -36.02
N GLU A 21 14.37 3.72 -36.68
CA GLU A 21 13.84 2.51 -36.06
C GLU A 21 14.71 1.99 -34.92
N THR A 22 16.04 2.13 -35.02
CA THR A 22 16.96 1.81 -33.91
C THR A 22 16.70 2.70 -32.70
N ASP A 23 16.52 4.00 -32.91
CA ASP A 23 16.24 4.96 -31.84
C ASP A 23 14.87 4.70 -31.19
N GLN A 24 13.85 4.37 -31.99
CA GLN A 24 12.51 4.00 -31.49
C GLN A 24 12.53 2.72 -30.65
N ILE A 25 13.28 1.70 -31.07
CA ILE A 25 13.49 0.49 -30.25
C ILE A 25 14.20 0.86 -28.95
N GLY A 26 15.17 1.78 -28.99
CA GLY A 26 15.84 2.31 -27.81
C GLY A 26 14.88 2.99 -26.84
N LEU A 27 13.88 3.72 -27.34
CA LEU A 27 12.84 4.32 -26.53
C LEU A 27 11.95 3.25 -25.85
N THR A 28 11.53 2.22 -26.59
CA THR A 28 10.80 1.07 -26.02
C THR A 28 11.61 0.37 -24.93
N GLU A 29 12.93 0.25 -25.11
CA GLU A 29 13.84 -0.29 -24.09
C GLU A 29 13.93 0.58 -22.84
N SER A 30 13.91 1.91 -22.99
CA SER A 30 13.82 2.84 -21.86
C SER A 30 12.53 2.66 -21.06
N TYR A 31 11.38 2.47 -21.73
CA TYR A 31 10.13 2.13 -21.03
C TYR A 31 10.25 0.82 -20.26
N PHE A 32 10.81 -0.23 -20.88
CA PHE A 32 11.04 -1.50 -20.22
C PHE A 32 11.88 -1.33 -18.94
N LYS A 33 13.01 -0.61 -19.00
CA LYS A 33 13.89 -0.37 -17.85
C LYS A 33 13.17 0.40 -16.74
N LEU A 34 12.49 1.49 -17.09
CA LEU A 34 11.73 2.30 -16.15
C LEU A 34 10.70 1.46 -15.39
N PHE A 35 9.84 0.72 -16.10
CA PHE A 35 8.80 -0.06 -15.44
C PHE A 35 9.34 -1.28 -14.69
N SER A 36 10.45 -1.88 -15.13
CA SER A 36 11.17 -2.89 -14.35
C SER A 36 11.61 -2.34 -12.98
N ASP A 37 12.17 -1.12 -12.96
CA ASP A 37 12.66 -0.53 -11.72
C ASP A 37 11.51 -0.08 -10.80
N VAL A 38 10.46 0.53 -11.36
CA VAL A 38 9.23 0.85 -10.63
C VAL A 38 8.60 -0.41 -10.03
N GLN A 39 8.51 -1.49 -10.80
CA GLN A 39 7.94 -2.76 -10.35
C GLN A 39 8.72 -3.34 -9.15
N LYS A 40 10.05 -3.32 -9.19
CA LYS A 40 10.89 -3.78 -8.07
C LYS A 40 10.71 -2.93 -6.83
N LEU A 41 10.68 -1.60 -6.99
CA LEU A 41 10.45 -0.68 -5.87
C LEU A 41 9.08 -0.93 -5.21
N GLU A 42 8.03 -1.10 -6.02
CA GLU A 42 6.70 -1.39 -5.51
C GLU A 42 6.63 -2.76 -4.82
N HIS A 43 7.32 -3.78 -5.36
CA HIS A 43 7.42 -5.10 -4.72
C HIS A 43 8.05 -5.00 -3.33
N GLU A 44 9.20 -4.34 -3.23
CA GLU A 44 9.93 -4.19 -1.98
C GLU A 44 9.14 -3.37 -0.96
N PHE A 45 8.44 -2.32 -1.40
CA PHE A 45 7.54 -1.55 -0.55
C PHE A 45 6.42 -2.42 0.04
N GLY A 46 5.63 -3.08 -0.81
CA GLY A 46 4.51 -3.91 -0.36
C GLY A 46 4.95 -5.03 0.57
N LYS A 47 6.04 -5.72 0.22
CA LYS A 47 6.63 -6.79 1.03
C LYS A 47 7.12 -6.31 2.39
N LYS A 48 7.81 -5.16 2.44
CA LYS A 48 8.31 -4.58 3.68
C LYS A 48 7.16 -4.12 4.58
N LEU A 49 6.15 -3.46 4.01
CA LEU A 49 4.96 -3.05 4.74
C LEU A 49 4.24 -4.26 5.34
N ARG A 50 3.97 -5.29 4.54
CA ARG A 50 3.32 -6.52 5.00
C ARG A 50 4.09 -7.19 6.15
N LYS A 51 5.42 -7.33 6.02
CA LYS A 51 6.27 -7.91 7.06
C LYS A 51 6.25 -7.07 8.35
N THR A 52 6.39 -5.75 8.25
CA THR A 52 6.35 -4.86 9.41
C THR A 52 5.02 -4.98 10.14
N VAL A 53 3.90 -4.88 9.43
CA VAL A 53 2.56 -4.90 10.03
C VAL A 53 2.22 -6.28 10.62
N SER A 54 2.70 -7.37 10.01
CA SER A 54 2.38 -8.72 10.49
C SER A 54 2.76 -8.99 11.95
N VAL A 55 3.79 -8.32 12.48
CA VAL A 55 4.23 -8.45 13.88
C VAL A 55 3.26 -7.77 14.86
N TYR A 56 2.50 -6.79 14.39
CA TYR A 56 1.54 -6.02 15.19
C TYR A 56 0.12 -6.60 15.19
N LEU A 57 -0.12 -7.68 14.42
CA LEU A 57 -1.41 -8.34 14.36
C LEU A 57 -1.83 -8.85 15.76
N PRO A 58 -3.10 -8.63 16.16
CA PRO A 58 -3.61 -9.18 17.40
C PRO A 58 -3.47 -10.71 17.43
N ARG A 59 -2.85 -11.26 18.47
CA ARG A 59 -2.64 -12.71 18.62
C ARG A 59 -3.93 -13.49 18.91
N LYS A 60 -4.94 -12.80 19.45
CA LYS A 60 -6.26 -13.35 19.77
C LYS A 60 -7.30 -12.46 19.12
N LYS A 61 -8.39 -13.06 18.64
CA LYS A 61 -9.56 -12.29 18.24
C LYS A 61 -10.12 -11.61 19.49
N PRO A 62 -10.40 -10.29 19.44
CA PRO A 62 -11.02 -9.62 20.56
C PRO A 62 -12.45 -10.13 20.75
N ASP A 63 -12.87 -10.25 22.01
CA ASP A 63 -14.27 -10.50 22.34
C ASP A 63 -15.11 -9.26 22.00
N VAL A 64 -16.38 -9.44 21.64
CA VAL A 64 -17.32 -8.35 21.33
C VAL A 64 -17.51 -7.43 22.55
N ASP A 65 -17.37 -7.99 23.74
CA ASP A 65 -17.46 -7.23 24.99
C ASP A 65 -16.20 -6.39 25.28
N GLU A 66 -15.15 -6.45 24.46
CA GLU A 66 -13.94 -5.64 24.62
C GLU A 66 -14.17 -4.13 24.45
N LEU A 67 -13.21 -3.36 24.97
CA LEU A 67 -13.19 -1.91 24.78
C LEU A 67 -13.11 -1.57 23.29
N SER A 68 -13.83 -0.53 22.88
CA SER A 68 -13.85 0.01 21.53
C SER A 68 -12.44 0.31 21.02
N SER A 69 -11.53 0.76 21.89
CA SER A 69 -10.11 0.93 21.58
C SER A 69 -9.40 -0.35 21.13
N VAL A 70 -9.65 -1.48 21.80
CA VAL A 70 -9.08 -2.79 21.47
C VAL A 70 -9.68 -3.33 20.18
N LEU A 71 -11.00 -3.18 20.01
CA LEU A 71 -11.71 -3.55 18.79
C LEU A 71 -11.21 -2.74 17.58
N THR A 72 -11.06 -1.43 17.74
CA THR A 72 -10.56 -0.51 16.71
C THR A 72 -9.16 -0.87 16.26
N TYR A 73 -8.23 -1.09 17.21
CA TYR A 73 -6.88 -1.55 16.89
C TYR A 73 -6.91 -2.88 16.10
N SER A 74 -7.76 -3.81 16.53
CA SER A 74 -7.91 -5.12 15.88
C SER A 74 -8.51 -5.04 14.48
N SER A 75 -9.28 -4.00 14.18
CA SER A 75 -9.82 -3.75 12.84
C SER A 75 -8.83 -3.00 11.94
N ILE A 76 -8.06 -2.03 12.46
CA ILE A 76 -7.16 -1.18 11.65
C ILE A 76 -5.92 -1.96 11.19
N VAL A 77 -5.26 -2.72 12.07
CA VAL A 77 -3.99 -3.39 11.74
C VAL A 77 -4.12 -4.32 10.52
N PRO A 78 -5.17 -5.16 10.39
CA PRO A 78 -5.40 -5.93 9.17
C PRO A 78 -5.59 -5.10 7.90
N GLN A 79 -6.19 -3.89 7.98
CA GLN A 79 -6.34 -3.03 6.80
C GLN A 79 -4.98 -2.53 6.29
N ILE A 80 -4.07 -2.16 7.18
CA ILE A 80 -2.71 -1.74 6.80
C ILE A 80 -1.93 -2.93 6.22
N LEU A 81 -2.15 -4.14 6.73
CA LEU A 81 -1.58 -5.37 6.15
C LEU A 81 -2.07 -5.58 4.72
N GLU A 82 -3.37 -5.42 4.49
CA GLU A 82 -4.01 -5.55 3.19
C GLU A 82 -3.49 -4.51 2.18
N MET A 83 -3.18 -3.29 2.62
CA MET A 83 -2.48 -2.30 1.77
C MET A 83 -1.14 -2.84 1.26
N GLY A 84 -0.36 -3.49 2.12
CA GLY A 84 0.90 -4.14 1.72
C GLY A 84 0.68 -5.25 0.69
N VAL A 85 -0.34 -6.09 0.90
CA VAL A 85 -0.74 -7.15 -0.05
C VAL A 85 -1.19 -6.56 -1.39
N ALA A 86 -1.94 -5.46 -1.38
CA ALA A 86 -2.39 -4.77 -2.58
C ALA A 86 -1.20 -4.29 -3.43
N HIS A 87 -0.17 -3.70 -2.82
CA HIS A 87 1.05 -3.28 -3.53
C HIS A 87 1.85 -4.46 -4.08
N GLU A 88 1.97 -5.59 -3.38
CA GLU A 88 2.62 -6.77 -3.93
C GLU A 88 1.86 -7.37 -5.11
N ALA A 89 0.52 -7.41 -5.03
CA ALA A 89 -0.33 -7.86 -6.11
C ALA A 89 -0.23 -6.93 -7.34
N SER A 90 -0.22 -5.62 -7.10
CA SER A 90 0.00 -4.58 -8.12
C SER A 90 1.33 -4.78 -8.83
N SER A 91 2.42 -4.89 -8.07
CA SER A 91 3.76 -5.13 -8.59
C SER A 91 3.86 -6.44 -9.40
N LYS A 92 3.22 -7.52 -8.94
CA LYS A 92 3.17 -8.77 -9.69
C LYS A 92 2.46 -8.58 -11.04
N LYS A 93 1.30 -7.91 -11.05
CA LYS A 93 0.53 -7.64 -12.27
C LYS A 93 1.29 -6.72 -13.22
N LEU A 94 2.01 -5.72 -12.70
CA LEU A 94 2.88 -4.83 -13.47
C LEU A 94 4.01 -5.63 -14.14
N ASN A 95 4.61 -6.59 -13.43
CA ASN A 95 5.63 -7.46 -14.00
C ASN A 95 5.08 -8.31 -15.17
N GLU A 96 3.93 -8.94 -14.95
CA GLU A 96 3.32 -9.88 -15.91
C GLU A 96 2.76 -9.21 -17.16
N THR A 97 2.13 -8.04 -17.01
CA THR A 97 1.35 -7.39 -18.08
C THR A 97 2.03 -6.19 -18.72
N VAL A 98 3.12 -5.68 -18.12
CA VAL A 98 3.87 -4.53 -18.64
C VAL A 98 5.34 -4.88 -18.85
N VAL A 99 6.05 -5.25 -17.79
CA VAL A 99 7.52 -5.46 -17.86
C VAL A 99 7.88 -6.60 -18.80
N ASN A 100 7.27 -7.78 -18.63
CA ASN A 100 7.54 -8.94 -19.49
C ASN A 100 7.14 -8.70 -20.95
N PRO A 101 5.95 -8.16 -21.27
CA PRO A 101 5.59 -7.81 -22.64
C PRO A 101 6.53 -6.80 -23.29
N LEU A 102 6.94 -5.74 -22.60
CA LEU A 102 7.90 -4.76 -23.14
C LEU A 102 9.25 -5.42 -23.42
N LYS A 103 9.74 -6.27 -22.52
CA LYS A 103 10.98 -7.02 -22.73
C LYS A 103 10.92 -7.87 -24.00
N ILE A 104 9.87 -8.68 -24.14
CA ILE A 104 9.65 -9.54 -25.31
C ILE A 104 9.54 -8.71 -26.58
N GLN A 105 8.83 -7.58 -26.53
CA GLN A 105 8.67 -6.67 -27.66
C GLN A 105 10.04 -6.13 -28.11
N VAL A 106 10.87 -5.62 -27.20
CA VAL A 106 12.22 -5.12 -27.52
C VAL A 106 13.08 -6.20 -28.16
N GLU A 107 13.08 -7.42 -27.60
CA GLU A 107 13.86 -8.54 -28.16
C GLU A 107 13.40 -8.93 -29.56
N ASN A 108 12.08 -8.97 -29.80
CA ASN A 108 11.50 -9.27 -31.10
C ASN A 108 11.78 -8.17 -32.13
N GLU A 109 11.67 -6.90 -31.73
CA GLU A 109 11.94 -5.76 -32.61
C GLU A 109 13.40 -5.69 -33.03
N LYS A 110 14.35 -5.90 -32.10
CA LYS A 110 15.79 -5.99 -32.43
C LYS A 110 16.05 -7.10 -33.45
N ARG A 111 15.46 -8.27 -33.24
CA ARG A 111 15.59 -9.40 -34.17
C ARG A 111 14.94 -9.12 -35.53
N SER A 112 13.78 -8.46 -35.55
CA SER A 112 13.08 -8.09 -36.78
C SER A 112 13.89 -7.07 -37.60
N LEU A 113 14.42 -6.04 -36.94
CA LEU A 113 15.24 -5.01 -37.59
C LEU A 113 16.49 -5.61 -38.23
N GLU A 114 17.15 -6.55 -37.56
CA GLU A 114 18.32 -7.25 -38.12
C GLU A 114 17.96 -8.08 -39.37
N LYS A 115 16.79 -8.73 -39.38
CA LYS A 115 16.29 -9.42 -40.58
C LYS A 115 16.00 -8.45 -41.71
N GLN A 116 15.42 -7.28 -41.42
CA GLN A 116 15.17 -6.23 -42.41
C GLN A 116 16.48 -5.68 -42.98
N ARG A 117 17.51 -5.43 -42.16
CA ARG A 117 18.86 -5.05 -42.63
C ARG A 117 19.46 -6.11 -43.56
N SER A 118 19.37 -7.38 -43.17
CA SER A 118 19.83 -8.49 -44.01
C SER A 118 19.07 -8.60 -45.34
N HIS A 119 17.77 -8.33 -45.33
CA HIS A 119 16.94 -8.32 -46.55
C HIS A 119 17.33 -7.16 -47.48
N TRP A 120 17.53 -5.96 -46.93
CA TRP A 120 18.00 -4.79 -47.67
C TRP A 120 19.35 -5.04 -48.36
N LEU A 121 20.33 -5.62 -47.65
CA LEU A 121 21.63 -5.95 -48.22
C LEU A 121 21.51 -6.94 -49.39
N LYS A 122 20.63 -7.95 -49.29
CA LYS A 122 20.37 -8.89 -50.37
C LYS A 122 19.73 -8.21 -51.57
N LEU A 123 18.73 -7.35 -51.33
CA LEU A 123 18.00 -6.64 -52.37
C LEU A 123 18.96 -5.74 -53.18
N ASN A 124 19.83 -4.99 -52.51
CA ASN A 124 20.86 -4.17 -53.16
C ASN A 124 21.94 -5.01 -53.85
N ALA A 125 22.35 -6.13 -53.27
CA ALA A 125 23.33 -7.02 -53.89
C ALA A 125 22.82 -7.63 -55.22
N THR A 126 21.53 -8.00 -55.28
CA THR A 126 20.91 -8.48 -56.53
C THR A 126 20.92 -7.39 -57.61
N MET A 127 20.59 -6.15 -57.24
CA MET A 127 20.61 -5.03 -58.18
C MET A 127 22.03 -4.70 -58.66
N GLU A 128 23.00 -4.71 -57.75
CA GLU A 128 24.42 -4.49 -58.04
C GLU A 128 25.01 -5.59 -58.95
N GLN A 129 24.60 -6.84 -58.76
CA GLN A 129 24.99 -7.94 -59.64
C GLN A 129 24.47 -7.73 -61.07
N SER A 130 23.20 -7.33 -61.22
CA SER A 130 22.61 -7.01 -62.53
C SER A 130 23.35 -5.85 -63.21
N ARG A 131 23.73 -4.82 -62.43
CA ARG A 131 24.54 -3.69 -62.93
C ARG A 131 25.90 -4.14 -63.46
N LYS A 132 26.61 -4.99 -62.72
CA LYS A 132 27.91 -5.55 -63.14
C LYS A 132 27.81 -6.40 -64.40
N GLN A 133 26.76 -7.20 -64.54
CA GLN A 133 26.53 -8.00 -65.74
C GLN A 133 26.32 -7.13 -66.98
N LEU A 134 25.51 -6.08 -66.86
CA LEU A 134 25.34 -5.10 -67.94
C LEU A 134 26.66 -4.42 -68.29
N GLU A 135 27.42 -3.97 -67.29
CA GLU A 135 28.72 -3.30 -67.50
C GLU A 135 29.73 -4.20 -68.24
N LEU A 136 29.82 -5.48 -67.87
CA LEU A 136 30.65 -6.45 -68.58
C LEU A 136 30.22 -6.66 -70.04
N SER A 137 28.91 -6.75 -70.30
CA SER A 137 28.37 -6.89 -71.66
C SER A 137 28.66 -5.66 -72.52
N TRP A 138 28.54 -4.46 -71.93
CA TRP A 138 28.84 -3.19 -72.58
C TRP A 138 30.33 -3.06 -72.91
N GLN A 139 31.22 -3.39 -71.97
CA GLN A 139 32.67 -3.39 -72.20
C GLN A 139 33.08 -4.33 -73.35
N LYS A 140 32.49 -5.54 -73.41
CA LYS A 140 32.71 -6.48 -74.52
C LYS A 140 32.22 -5.91 -75.86
N TYR A 141 31.03 -5.31 -75.87
CA TYR A 141 30.46 -4.68 -77.07
C TYR A 141 31.36 -3.56 -77.61
N VAL A 142 31.83 -2.66 -76.73
CA VAL A 142 32.76 -1.58 -77.10
C VAL A 142 34.11 -2.11 -77.57
N THR A 143 34.62 -3.18 -76.94
CA THR A 143 35.90 -3.80 -77.34
C THR A 143 35.80 -4.42 -78.72
N ASN A 144 34.75 -5.21 -78.98
CA ASN A 144 34.53 -5.84 -80.28
C ASN A 144 34.28 -4.80 -81.39
N PHE A 145 33.65 -3.67 -81.06
CA PHE A 145 33.52 -2.54 -82.00
C PHE A 145 34.88 -1.99 -82.42
N LYS A 146 35.78 -1.74 -81.47
CA LYS A 146 37.15 -1.27 -81.74
C LYS A 146 37.96 -2.28 -82.54
N GLU A 147 37.83 -3.57 -82.22
CA GLU A 147 38.50 -4.64 -82.97
C GLU A 147 37.99 -4.76 -84.41
N LYS A 148 36.66 -4.62 -84.62
CA LYS A 148 36.04 -4.56 -85.94
C LYS A 148 36.58 -3.38 -86.75
N GLN A 149 36.65 -2.19 -86.15
CA GLN A 149 37.17 -0.99 -86.80
C GLN A 149 38.64 -1.15 -87.20
N LYS A 150 39.47 -1.69 -86.31
CA LYS A 150 40.87 -1.99 -86.60
C LYS A 150 41.02 -3.02 -87.73
N ALA A 151 40.21 -4.07 -87.75
CA ALA A 151 40.24 -5.08 -88.80
C ALA A 151 39.77 -4.54 -90.15
N TYR A 152 38.79 -3.62 -90.15
CA TYR A 152 38.34 -2.91 -91.36
C TYR A 152 39.50 -2.11 -91.99
N GLU A 153 40.17 -1.27 -91.20
CA GLU A 153 41.30 -0.47 -91.69
C GLU A 153 42.45 -1.33 -92.25
N VAL A 154 42.70 -2.50 -91.67
CA VAL A 154 43.72 -3.44 -92.16
C VAL A 154 43.27 -4.13 -93.45
N SER A 155 42.01 -4.58 -93.55
CA SER A 155 41.47 -5.18 -94.77
C SER A 155 41.46 -4.18 -95.93
N GLU A 156 41.00 -2.95 -95.68
CA GLU A 156 40.96 -1.88 -96.67
C GLU A 156 42.36 -1.53 -97.19
N LYS A 157 43.36 -1.43 -96.30
CA LYS A 157 44.77 -1.22 -96.72
C LYS A 157 45.30 -2.39 -97.54
N ALA A 158 45.02 -3.62 -97.14
CA ALA A 158 45.48 -4.82 -97.85
C ALA A 158 44.85 -4.96 -99.25
N GLN A 159 43.56 -4.60 -99.40
CA GLN A 159 42.87 -4.64 -100.70
C GLN A 159 43.38 -3.59 -101.68
N ASN A 160 43.87 -2.45 -101.18
CA ASN A 160 44.44 -1.38 -102.00
C ASN A 160 45.93 -1.60 -102.34
N ASP A 161 46.57 -2.63 -101.78
CA ASP A 161 47.98 -2.96 -102.05
C ASP A 161 48.11 -3.92 -103.24
N ILE A 162 48.58 -3.37 -104.37
CA ILE A 162 48.77 -4.08 -105.64
C ILE A 162 49.90 -5.14 -105.55
N GLN A 163 50.83 -4.99 -104.58
CA GLN A 163 51.97 -5.89 -104.40
C GLN A 163 51.65 -7.07 -103.46
N LEU A 164 50.52 -7.04 -102.75
CA LEU A 164 50.15 -8.07 -101.79
C LEU A 164 49.53 -9.29 -102.49
N ALA A 165 49.90 -10.50 -102.07
CA ALA A 165 49.35 -11.73 -102.65
C ALA A 165 47.84 -11.82 -102.41
N ARG A 166 47.10 -12.28 -103.44
CA ARG A 166 45.63 -12.43 -103.39
C ARG A 166 45.15 -13.31 -102.23
N VAL A 167 45.96 -14.30 -101.82
CA VAL A 167 45.67 -15.17 -100.67
C VAL A 167 45.73 -14.38 -99.35
N ASP A 168 46.69 -13.47 -99.22
CA ASP A 168 46.82 -12.63 -98.02
C ASP A 168 45.72 -11.56 -97.96
N GLN A 169 45.32 -10.99 -99.10
CA GLN A 169 44.13 -10.12 -99.19
C GLN A 169 42.87 -10.84 -98.71
N GLN A 170 42.63 -12.07 -99.18
CA GLN A 170 41.48 -12.88 -98.73
C GLN A 170 41.53 -13.22 -97.24
N LYS A 171 42.74 -13.41 -96.68
CA LYS A 171 42.93 -13.68 -95.26
C LYS A 171 42.54 -12.48 -94.38
N PHE A 172 42.92 -11.27 -94.77
CA PHE A 172 42.52 -10.05 -94.04
C PHE A 172 41.02 -9.78 -94.15
N GLU A 173 40.41 -10.06 -95.31
CA GLU A 173 38.96 -9.97 -95.47
C GLU A 173 38.22 -10.99 -94.60
N ALA A 174 38.68 -12.25 -94.57
CA ALA A 174 38.12 -13.28 -93.69
C ALA A 174 38.21 -12.90 -92.21
N LEU A 175 39.32 -12.28 -91.79
CA LEU A 175 39.49 -11.76 -90.42
C LEU A 175 38.50 -10.63 -90.12
N TYR A 176 38.30 -9.70 -91.05
CA TYR A 176 37.31 -8.63 -90.91
C TYR A 176 35.88 -9.18 -90.77
N GLN A 177 35.48 -10.13 -91.63
CA GLN A 177 34.18 -10.80 -91.54
C GLN A 177 33.99 -11.54 -90.21
N SER A 178 35.03 -12.19 -89.69
CA SER A 178 35.00 -12.81 -88.35
C SER A 178 34.79 -11.78 -87.23
N LYS A 179 35.40 -10.59 -87.33
CA LYS A 179 35.19 -9.50 -86.37
C LYS A 179 33.81 -8.85 -86.48
N ILE A 180 33.22 -8.78 -87.67
CA ILE A 180 31.80 -8.38 -87.84
C ILE A 180 30.89 -9.35 -87.07
N GLN A 181 31.04 -10.67 -87.27
CA GLN A 181 30.23 -11.66 -86.56
C GLN A 181 30.37 -11.56 -85.04
N SER A 182 31.61 -11.35 -84.56
CA SER A 182 31.89 -11.16 -83.13
C SER A 182 31.24 -9.89 -82.57
N PHE A 183 31.26 -8.79 -83.34
CA PHE A 183 30.58 -7.54 -83.00
C PHE A 183 29.06 -7.73 -82.94
N ASP A 184 28.45 -8.33 -83.97
CA ASP A 184 27.02 -8.59 -84.03
C ASP A 184 26.55 -9.47 -82.86
N HIS A 185 27.33 -10.50 -82.51
CA HIS A 185 27.05 -11.33 -81.35
C HIS A 185 27.10 -10.52 -80.04
N SER A 186 28.14 -9.70 -79.83
CA SER A 186 28.22 -8.84 -78.65
C SER A 186 27.16 -7.75 -78.59
N SER A 187 26.69 -7.26 -79.74
CA SER A 187 25.60 -6.27 -79.85
C SER A 187 24.28 -6.85 -79.36
N ARG A 188 23.93 -8.06 -79.82
CA ARG A 188 22.73 -8.78 -79.37
C ARG A 188 22.79 -9.08 -77.87
N ASN A 189 23.92 -9.60 -77.38
CA ASN A 189 24.10 -9.89 -75.96
C ASN A 189 23.96 -8.63 -75.09
N TYR A 190 24.54 -7.50 -75.51
CA TYR A 190 24.38 -6.22 -74.81
C TYR A 190 22.92 -5.74 -74.81
N ALA A 191 22.22 -5.82 -75.94
CA ALA A 191 20.82 -5.45 -76.04
C ALA A 191 19.93 -6.30 -75.11
N ASP A 192 20.17 -7.61 -75.04
CA ASP A 192 19.44 -8.53 -74.17
C ASP A 192 19.69 -8.22 -72.68
N GLU A 193 20.96 -8.05 -72.28
CA GLU A 193 21.30 -7.70 -70.90
C GLU A 193 20.79 -6.31 -70.51
N LEU A 194 20.77 -5.34 -71.43
CA LEU A 194 20.19 -4.02 -71.19
C LEU A 194 18.68 -4.08 -70.96
N ALA A 195 17.96 -4.87 -71.74
CA ALA A 195 16.52 -5.08 -71.57
C ALA A 195 16.21 -5.72 -70.20
N LYS A 196 16.99 -6.75 -69.81
CA LYS A 196 16.89 -7.40 -68.50
C LYS A 196 17.17 -6.43 -67.35
N TYR A 197 18.29 -5.70 -67.43
CA TYR A 197 18.67 -4.71 -66.42
C TYR A 197 17.59 -3.63 -66.25
N ASN A 198 17.11 -3.04 -67.34
CA ASN A 198 16.09 -1.99 -67.27
C ASN A 198 14.77 -2.49 -66.70
N SER A 199 14.38 -3.73 -66.98
CA SER A 199 13.21 -4.37 -66.37
C SER A 199 13.41 -4.56 -64.87
N SER A 200 14.56 -5.12 -64.47
CA SER A 200 14.93 -5.32 -63.07
C SER A 200 15.00 -4.01 -62.29
N ASN A 201 15.62 -2.97 -62.87
CA ASN A 201 15.75 -1.65 -62.27
C ASN A 201 14.39 -1.00 -62.01
N ARG A 202 13.49 -1.05 -62.99
CA ARG A 202 12.12 -0.53 -62.81
C ARG A 202 11.38 -1.27 -61.71
N ARG A 203 11.47 -2.60 -61.67
CA ARG A 203 10.84 -3.41 -60.61
C ARG A 203 11.41 -3.08 -59.24
N HIS A 204 12.73 -2.97 -59.14
CA HIS A 204 13.43 -2.68 -57.89
C HIS A 204 12.92 -1.37 -57.26
N PHE A 205 12.92 -0.27 -58.01
CA PHE A 205 12.50 1.04 -57.48
C PHE A 205 10.98 1.25 -57.42
N ARG A 206 10.20 0.66 -58.33
CA ARG A 206 8.73 0.86 -58.34
C ARG A 206 7.97 -0.11 -57.44
N THR A 207 8.59 -1.22 -57.04
CA THR A 207 7.88 -2.28 -56.33
C THR A 207 8.69 -2.81 -55.16
N ASP A 208 9.91 -3.30 -55.39
CA ASP A 208 10.62 -4.05 -54.34
C ASP A 208 11.05 -3.13 -53.16
N ILE A 209 11.60 -1.93 -53.44
CA ILE A 209 11.95 -0.95 -52.39
C ILE A 209 10.70 -0.39 -51.72
N VAL A 210 9.68 -0.04 -52.50
CA VAL A 210 8.43 0.53 -51.98
C VAL A 210 7.81 -0.44 -50.96
N ALA A 211 7.64 -1.71 -51.36
CA ALA A 211 7.11 -2.74 -50.48
C ALA A 211 8.00 -2.98 -49.25
N PHE A 212 9.32 -2.97 -49.41
CA PHE A 212 10.25 -3.13 -48.30
C PHE A 212 10.12 -2.02 -47.25
N VAL A 213 9.99 -0.77 -47.70
CA VAL A 213 9.86 0.38 -46.80
C VAL A 213 8.47 0.45 -46.18
N ASP A 214 7.42 0.11 -46.92
CA ASP A 214 6.05 -0.04 -46.38
C ASP A 214 5.99 -1.12 -45.28
N ASP A 215 6.72 -2.23 -45.43
CA ASP A 215 6.82 -3.26 -44.38
C ASP A 215 7.50 -2.73 -43.11
N ILE A 216 8.50 -1.85 -43.24
CA ILE A 216 9.12 -1.17 -42.10
C ILE A 216 8.14 -0.20 -41.45
N GLU A 217 7.43 0.60 -42.24
CA GLU A 217 6.40 1.53 -41.73
C GLU A 217 5.32 0.77 -40.95
N CYS A 218 4.80 -0.33 -41.53
CA CYS A 218 3.82 -1.19 -40.88
C CYS A 218 4.35 -1.73 -39.54
N SER A 219 5.60 -2.19 -39.51
CA SER A 219 6.26 -2.63 -38.27
C SER A 219 6.36 -1.51 -37.24
N SER A 220 6.69 -0.28 -37.68
CA SER A 220 6.80 0.91 -36.83
C SER A 220 5.44 1.32 -36.24
N ARG A 221 4.37 1.29 -37.04
CA ARG A 221 2.99 1.54 -36.59
C ARG A 221 2.52 0.48 -35.59
N MET A 222 2.83 -0.80 -35.85
CA MET A 222 2.51 -1.91 -34.95
C MET A 222 3.23 -1.79 -33.61
N ARG A 223 4.52 -1.41 -33.59
CA ARG A 223 5.26 -1.07 -32.35
C ARG A 223 4.48 -0.03 -31.56
N ASN A 224 4.15 1.11 -32.18
CA ASN A 224 3.50 2.22 -31.48
C ASN A 224 2.14 1.84 -30.90
N ASN A 225 1.34 1.08 -31.66
CA ASN A 225 0.05 0.57 -31.18
C ASN A 225 0.24 -0.38 -30.01
N ARG A 226 1.19 -1.31 -30.10
CA ARG A 226 1.44 -2.27 -29.04
C ARG A 226 1.97 -1.61 -27.76
N THR A 227 2.91 -0.67 -27.90
CA THR A 227 3.42 0.11 -26.79
C THR A 227 2.29 0.91 -26.13
N ARG A 228 1.40 1.54 -26.91
CA ARG A 228 0.21 2.23 -26.36
C ARG A 228 -0.65 1.29 -25.51
N GLU A 229 -0.98 0.10 -26.01
CA GLU A 229 -1.78 -0.87 -25.26
C GLU A 229 -1.12 -1.27 -23.93
N ILE A 230 0.18 -1.53 -23.95
CA ILE A 230 0.93 -1.93 -22.76
C ILE A 230 0.99 -0.77 -21.75
N LEU A 231 1.24 0.46 -22.20
CA LEU A 231 1.29 1.63 -21.32
C LEU A 231 -0.08 1.94 -20.70
N LEU A 232 -1.18 1.71 -21.42
CA LEU A 232 -2.53 1.84 -20.85
C LEU A 232 -2.79 0.84 -19.71
N MET A 233 -2.14 -0.32 -19.70
CA MET A 233 -2.26 -1.26 -18.59
C MET A 233 -1.67 -0.70 -17.29
N VAL A 234 -0.64 0.15 -17.36
CA VAL A 234 -0.06 0.81 -16.17
C VAL A 234 -1.13 1.65 -15.46
N ALA A 235 -1.88 2.45 -16.21
CA ALA A 235 -2.95 3.27 -15.64
C ALA A 235 -4.04 2.40 -14.98
N ARG A 236 -4.47 1.33 -15.67
CA ARG A 236 -5.48 0.39 -15.14
C ARG A 236 -5.03 -0.29 -13.86
N ILE A 237 -3.77 -0.73 -13.78
CA ILE A 237 -3.22 -1.36 -12.57
C ILE A 237 -3.21 -0.35 -11.41
N ASN A 238 -2.81 0.89 -11.67
CA ASN A 238 -2.82 1.94 -10.66
C ASN A 238 -4.22 2.25 -10.15
N GLU A 239 -5.22 2.36 -11.03
CA GLU A 239 -6.62 2.58 -10.66
C GLU A 239 -7.17 1.43 -9.78
N GLU A 240 -6.88 0.17 -10.15
CA GLU A 240 -7.25 -0.99 -9.33
C GLU A 240 -6.62 -0.94 -7.94
N THR A 241 -5.33 -0.57 -7.85
CA THR A 241 -4.61 -0.43 -6.58
C THR A 241 -5.20 0.70 -5.73
N ILE A 242 -5.45 1.87 -6.33
CA ILE A 242 -6.08 3.02 -5.66
C ILE A 242 -7.45 2.62 -5.11
N SER A 243 -8.25 1.87 -5.86
CA SER A 243 -9.57 1.39 -5.39
C SER A 243 -9.43 0.51 -4.14
N LYS A 244 -8.46 -0.41 -4.09
CA LYS A 244 -8.22 -1.27 -2.92
C LYS A 244 -7.76 -0.46 -1.71
N LEU A 245 -6.83 0.48 -1.90
CA LEU A 245 -6.35 1.36 -0.83
C LEU A 245 -7.47 2.26 -0.29
N THR A 246 -8.33 2.78 -1.17
CA THR A 246 -9.50 3.58 -0.80
C THR A 246 -10.46 2.77 0.07
N ASN A 247 -10.72 1.50 -0.27
CA ASN A 247 -11.54 0.63 0.57
C ASN A 247 -10.90 0.38 1.95
N CYS A 248 -9.59 0.15 2.01
CA CYS A 248 -8.88 0.00 3.29
C CYS A 248 -9.01 1.25 4.15
N ASN A 249 -8.83 2.44 3.56
CA ASN A 249 -8.99 3.73 4.26
C ASN A 249 -10.42 3.96 4.76
N LYS A 250 -11.43 3.53 3.99
CA LYS A 250 -12.83 3.59 4.41
C LYS A 250 -13.05 2.74 5.67
N LEU A 251 -12.59 1.49 5.67
CA LEU A 251 -12.71 0.60 6.82
C LEU A 251 -11.95 1.10 8.05
N ILE A 252 -10.79 1.73 7.86
CA ILE A 252 -10.05 2.41 8.95
C ILE A 252 -10.90 3.55 9.52
N SER A 253 -11.49 4.38 8.66
CA SER A 253 -12.31 5.52 9.09
C SER A 253 -13.56 5.07 9.86
N GLU A 254 -14.21 3.99 9.41
CA GLU A 254 -15.34 3.36 10.10
C GLU A 254 -14.92 2.81 11.47
N ALA A 255 -13.76 2.13 11.56
CA ALA A 255 -13.24 1.63 12.82
C ALA A 255 -12.92 2.77 13.81
N VAL A 256 -12.30 3.86 13.35
CA VAL A 256 -12.02 5.04 14.19
C VAL A 256 -13.31 5.71 14.65
N SER A 257 -14.33 5.79 13.78
CA SER A 257 -15.62 6.39 14.12
C SER A 257 -16.42 5.56 15.14
N ALA A 258 -16.09 4.27 15.27
CA ALA A 258 -16.70 3.37 16.26
C ALA A 258 -16.07 3.50 17.66
N LEU A 259 -15.02 4.32 17.85
CA LEU A 259 -14.46 4.60 19.16
C LEU A 259 -15.47 5.35 20.03
N ASP A 260 -15.80 4.77 21.18
CA ASP A 260 -16.75 5.34 22.12
C ASP A 260 -16.21 5.28 23.55
N SER A 261 -15.74 6.44 24.02
CA SER A 261 -15.24 6.61 25.40
C SER A 261 -16.31 6.38 26.46
N SER A 262 -17.57 6.68 26.18
CA SER A 262 -18.67 6.52 27.12
C SER A 262 -19.03 5.04 27.29
N CYS A 263 -19.19 4.32 26.18
CA CYS A 263 -19.39 2.87 26.20
C CYS A 263 -18.22 2.13 26.86
N ASP A 264 -16.98 2.53 26.54
CA ASP A 264 -15.78 1.95 27.16
C ASP A 264 -15.75 2.17 28.68
N SER A 265 -16.08 3.38 29.14
CA SER A 265 -16.17 3.68 30.57
C SER A 265 -17.23 2.80 31.27
N ALA A 266 -18.40 2.63 30.64
CA ALA A 266 -19.46 1.78 31.17
C ALA A 266 -19.05 0.30 31.22
N LYS A 267 -18.35 -0.20 30.19
CA LYS A 267 -17.79 -1.56 30.16
C LYS A 267 -16.76 -1.76 31.27
N VAL A 268 -15.89 -0.78 31.53
CA VAL A 268 -14.92 -0.84 32.64
C VAL A 268 -15.64 -0.93 33.98
N ILE A 269 -16.67 -0.09 34.20
CA ILE A 269 -17.48 -0.15 35.42
C ILE A 269 -18.11 -1.55 35.55
N LYS A 270 -18.79 -2.05 34.52
CA LYS A 270 -19.43 -3.38 34.54
C LYS A 270 -18.44 -4.52 34.87
N ARG A 271 -17.21 -4.43 34.38
CA ARG A 271 -16.16 -5.46 34.59
C ARG A 271 -15.52 -5.40 35.99
N LEU A 272 -15.34 -4.20 36.53
CA LEU A 272 -14.58 -3.99 37.76
C LEU A 272 -15.44 -3.67 38.99
N HIS A 273 -16.73 -3.40 38.83
CA HIS A 273 -17.62 -3.12 39.94
C HIS A 273 -17.77 -4.35 40.83
N THR A 274 -17.48 -4.19 42.13
CA THR A 274 -17.48 -5.27 43.13
C THR A 274 -18.68 -5.23 44.08
N ASP A 275 -19.61 -4.29 43.89
CA ASP A 275 -20.75 -3.99 44.80
C ASP A 275 -20.33 -3.62 46.24
N GLU A 276 -19.04 -3.34 46.43
CA GLU A 276 -18.48 -2.96 47.72
C GLU A 276 -18.63 -1.47 47.97
N HIS A 277 -19.05 -1.14 49.19
CA HIS A 277 -19.18 0.23 49.65
C HIS A 277 -17.92 0.62 50.43
N PRO A 278 -17.46 1.88 50.34
CA PRO A 278 -16.46 2.43 51.25
C PRO A 278 -16.74 2.08 52.73
N PRO A 279 -15.73 1.97 53.60
CA PRO A 279 -15.93 1.63 55.00
C PRO A 279 -16.94 2.56 55.70
N ALA A 280 -17.70 2.04 56.67
CA ALA A 280 -18.60 2.85 57.50
C ALA A 280 -17.83 3.56 58.61
N ASP A 281 -18.29 4.74 59.01
CA ASP A 281 -17.70 5.48 60.12
C ASP A 281 -17.74 4.68 61.42
N LEU A 282 -16.75 4.88 62.29
CA LEU A 282 -16.77 4.33 63.65
C LEU A 282 -17.89 5.01 64.44
N PRO A 283 -18.90 4.25 64.93
CA PRO A 283 -19.91 4.82 65.80
C PRO A 283 -19.31 5.10 67.18
N PHE A 284 -19.83 6.12 67.84
CA PHE A 284 -19.41 6.48 69.20
C PHE A 284 -19.78 5.37 70.17
N LEU A 285 -18.78 4.81 70.86
CA LEU A 285 -18.97 3.85 71.93
C LEU A 285 -19.13 4.59 73.26
N ASP A 286 -20.37 4.64 73.75
CA ASP A 286 -20.70 5.23 75.05
C ASP A 286 -20.41 4.23 76.17
N LEU A 287 -19.27 4.40 76.85
CA LEU A 287 -18.81 3.49 77.91
C LEU A 287 -19.73 3.50 79.13
N ASP A 288 -20.45 4.60 79.40
CA ASP A 288 -21.38 4.71 80.53
C ASP A 288 -22.59 3.78 80.37
N LYS A 289 -22.88 3.36 79.14
CA LYS A 289 -23.97 2.45 78.78
C LYS A 289 -23.49 1.05 78.41
N CYS A 290 -22.20 0.77 78.52
CA CYS A 290 -21.60 -0.50 78.17
C CYS A 290 -21.54 -1.42 79.40
N PRO A 291 -22.14 -2.63 79.36
CA PRO A 291 -21.96 -3.59 80.44
C PRO A 291 -20.46 -3.95 80.57
N PRO A 292 -19.88 -3.94 81.79
CA PRO A 292 -18.46 -4.26 81.99
C PRO A 292 -18.06 -5.62 81.40
N SER A 293 -19.00 -6.57 81.36
CA SER A 293 -18.81 -7.92 80.81
C SER A 293 -18.57 -7.95 79.29
N VAL A 294 -19.01 -6.95 78.52
CA VAL A 294 -18.88 -6.91 77.05
C VAL A 294 -17.56 -6.27 76.60
N LEU A 295 -16.96 -5.42 77.45
CA LEU A 295 -15.65 -4.80 77.19
C LEU A 295 -14.52 -5.83 77.20
N ASP A 296 -14.63 -6.85 78.07
CA ASP A 296 -13.64 -7.91 78.23
C ASP A 296 -13.95 -9.17 77.37
N SER A 297 -15.11 -9.25 76.73
CA SER A 297 -15.58 -10.44 75.99
C SER A 297 -15.05 -10.55 74.54
N SER A 298 -15.69 -11.35 73.69
CA SER A 298 -15.22 -11.62 72.32
C SER A 298 -15.26 -10.35 71.44
N PRO A 299 -14.32 -10.16 70.48
CA PRO A 299 -14.34 -9.02 69.56
C PRO A 299 -15.68 -8.84 68.81
N SER A 300 -16.40 -9.93 68.56
CA SER A 300 -17.68 -9.94 67.87
C SER A 300 -18.82 -9.36 68.71
N GLU A 301 -18.84 -9.59 70.03
CA GLU A 301 -19.86 -9.02 70.94
C GLU A 301 -19.68 -7.51 71.11
N LEU A 302 -18.45 -7.07 71.30
CA LEU A 302 -18.14 -5.64 71.35
C LEU A 302 -18.44 -4.96 70.01
N GLY A 303 -18.14 -5.62 68.89
CA GLY A 303 -18.53 -5.16 67.55
C GLY A 303 -20.04 -5.09 67.34
N ALA A 304 -20.82 -6.02 67.90
CA ALA A 304 -22.28 -6.00 67.85
C ALA A 304 -22.86 -4.82 68.63
N LEU A 305 -22.33 -4.55 69.83
CA LEU A 305 -22.72 -3.39 70.64
C LEU A 305 -22.39 -2.07 69.94
N ILE A 306 -21.19 -1.95 69.37
CA ILE A 306 -20.73 -0.79 68.58
C ILE A 306 -21.68 -0.53 67.40
N LEU A 307 -22.10 -1.57 66.69
CA LEU A 307 -23.01 -1.46 65.55
C LEU A 307 -24.49 -1.38 65.94
N GLY A 308 -24.83 -1.54 67.23
CA GLY A 308 -26.20 -1.54 67.75
C GLY A 308 -27.03 -2.75 67.30
N VAL A 309 -26.41 -3.92 67.14
CA VAL A 309 -27.04 -5.18 66.73
C VAL A 309 -27.18 -6.11 67.95
N GLU A 310 -28.30 -6.83 68.05
CA GLU A 310 -28.66 -7.62 69.24
C GLU A 310 -27.74 -8.84 69.51
N SER A 311 -26.99 -9.32 68.51
CA SER A 311 -26.04 -10.44 68.67
C SER A 311 -24.93 -10.43 67.61
N GLY A 312 -23.73 -10.88 67.98
CA GLY A 312 -22.55 -10.94 67.10
C GLY A 312 -22.72 -11.86 65.88
N ASP A 313 -23.55 -12.90 66.00
CA ASP A 313 -23.84 -13.87 64.94
C ASP A 313 -24.80 -13.33 63.86
N CYS A 314 -25.46 -12.19 64.10
CA CYS A 314 -26.45 -11.60 63.18
C CYS A 314 -25.84 -10.72 62.09
N SER A 315 -24.52 -10.49 62.08
CA SER A 315 -23.86 -9.65 61.09
C SER A 315 -22.63 -10.31 60.49
N ASN A 316 -22.68 -10.56 59.17
CA ASN A 316 -21.53 -11.05 58.40
C ASN A 316 -20.32 -10.09 58.46
N GLN A 317 -20.53 -8.82 58.83
CA GLN A 317 -19.44 -7.86 59.08
C GLN A 317 -18.53 -8.29 60.25
N LEU A 318 -19.08 -9.02 61.23
CA LEU A 318 -18.40 -9.40 62.47
C LEU A 318 -17.74 -10.80 62.38
N ASN A 319 -18.23 -11.64 61.47
CA ASN A 319 -17.77 -13.03 61.28
C ASN A 319 -16.46 -13.18 60.49
N HIS A 320 -16.01 -12.14 59.78
CA HIS A 320 -14.72 -12.15 59.06
C HIS A 320 -13.53 -11.68 59.93
N SER A 321 -13.63 -11.82 61.25
CA SER A 321 -12.57 -11.51 62.22
C SER A 321 -11.45 -12.56 62.26
N GLY A 322 -11.65 -13.72 61.62
CA GLY A 322 -10.64 -14.77 61.45
C GLY A 322 -10.02 -14.79 60.05
N ASN A 323 -9.26 -13.76 59.68
CA ASN A 323 -8.12 -13.93 58.79
C ASN A 323 -7.22 -12.70 58.84
N THR A 324 -5.93 -12.97 58.95
CA THR A 324 -4.84 -12.02 58.87
C THR A 324 -5.02 -11.06 57.70
N ILE A 325 -4.62 -9.81 57.91
CA ILE A 325 -4.52 -8.77 56.88
C ILE A 325 -3.50 -9.27 55.84
N SER A 326 -3.97 -9.99 54.82
CA SER A 326 -3.19 -10.40 53.66
C SER A 326 -3.87 -9.92 52.38
N GLY A 327 -3.37 -8.79 51.88
CA GLY A 327 -3.34 -8.45 50.46
C GLY A 327 -4.65 -8.09 49.77
N SER A 328 -4.88 -6.79 49.56
CA SER A 328 -4.60 -6.18 48.25
C SER A 328 -5.07 -4.73 48.21
N GLY A 329 -4.11 -3.80 48.08
CA GLY A 329 -4.31 -2.63 47.24
C GLY A 329 -5.15 -1.47 47.75
N MET A 330 -5.03 -1.06 49.02
CA MET A 330 -5.28 0.35 49.41
C MET A 330 -4.33 0.73 50.56
N MET A 331 -3.79 1.95 50.52
CA MET A 331 -2.81 2.53 51.46
C MET A 331 -3.07 2.15 52.92
N SER A 332 -2.39 1.09 53.39
CA SER A 332 -2.28 0.76 54.82
C SER A 332 -1.08 1.52 55.36
N GLY A 333 -1.33 2.74 55.86
CA GLY A 333 -0.39 3.43 56.72
C GLY A 333 -0.23 2.61 57.99
N PHE A 334 0.91 1.93 58.15
CA PHE A 334 1.31 1.26 59.38
C PHE A 334 1.22 2.22 60.56
N ILE A 335 0.22 2.07 61.43
CA ILE A 335 0.32 2.51 62.82
C ILE A 335 0.65 1.28 63.65
N ARG A 336 1.94 0.93 63.69
CA ARG A 336 2.48 -0.02 64.67
C ARG A 336 2.91 0.82 65.88
N SER A 337 2.06 0.87 66.90
CA SER A 337 2.43 1.46 68.20
C SER A 337 3.59 0.65 68.79
N THR A 338 4.78 1.26 68.83
CA THR A 338 5.95 0.75 69.56
C THR A 338 6.18 1.61 70.79
N HIS A 339 5.42 1.35 71.86
CA HIS A 339 5.84 1.68 73.21
C HIS A 339 5.54 0.49 74.12
N LYS A 340 6.56 -0.32 74.36
CA LYS A 340 6.66 -1.17 75.56
C LYS A 340 7.44 -0.37 76.59
N ASN A 341 6.77 0.12 77.62
CA ASN A 341 7.40 0.41 78.91
C ASN A 341 6.47 -0.07 80.03
N SER A 342 7.12 -0.57 81.08
CA SER A 342 6.58 -1.40 82.16
C SER A 342 5.75 -0.64 83.19
N LYS A 343 4.80 -1.39 83.80
CA LYS A 343 3.85 -1.01 84.87
C LYS A 343 2.66 -0.18 84.39
N ASP A 344 1.77 -0.81 83.65
CA ASP A 344 0.37 -0.42 83.56
C ASP A 344 -0.49 -1.68 83.59
N GLU A 345 -1.37 -1.79 84.58
CA GLU A 345 -2.43 -2.80 84.73
C GLU A 345 -3.54 -2.66 83.67
N TYR A 346 -3.23 -2.17 82.47
CA TYR A 346 -4.14 -2.13 81.33
C TYR A 346 -3.75 -3.24 80.35
N LEU A 347 -3.90 -4.49 80.78
CA LEU A 347 -3.87 -5.64 79.88
C LEU A 347 -4.95 -5.46 78.81
N SER A 348 -4.52 -5.31 77.56
CA SER A 348 -5.34 -5.33 76.34
C SER A 348 -6.28 -4.13 76.08
N LEU A 349 -5.75 -2.91 75.93
CA LEU A 349 -6.49 -1.85 75.22
C LEU A 349 -6.81 -2.30 73.79
N ARG A 350 -8.09 -2.62 73.53
CA ARG A 350 -8.55 -3.03 72.20
C ARG A 350 -8.55 -1.82 71.27
N SER A 351 -8.06 -2.02 70.04
CA SER A 351 -8.11 -0.99 68.98
C SER A 351 -9.55 -0.58 68.71
N PRO A 352 -9.85 0.71 68.44
CA PRO A 352 -11.18 1.15 68.01
C PRO A 352 -11.69 0.46 66.74
N PHE A 353 -10.78 -0.07 65.91
CA PHE A 353 -11.08 -0.75 64.63
C PHE A 353 -11.42 -2.23 64.82
N ILE A 354 -12.27 -2.54 65.80
CA ILE A 354 -12.71 -3.89 66.13
C ILE A 354 -13.43 -4.49 64.92
N CYS A 355 -13.15 -5.76 64.60
CA CYS A 355 -13.67 -6.46 63.42
C CYS A 355 -13.38 -5.77 62.06
N GLY A 356 -12.52 -4.74 62.03
CA GLY A 356 -12.24 -3.97 60.82
C GLY A 356 -13.29 -2.93 60.46
N ILE A 357 -14.17 -2.56 61.41
CA ILE A 357 -15.12 -1.44 61.25
C ILE A 357 -14.31 -0.17 60.91
N SER A 358 -14.77 0.61 59.93
CA SER A 358 -14.09 1.79 59.36
C SER A 358 -12.82 1.54 58.53
N ILE A 359 -12.41 0.30 58.32
CA ILE A 359 -11.25 -0.02 57.48
C ILE A 359 -11.63 -0.92 56.30
N LYS A 360 -12.48 -1.92 56.54
CA LYS A 360 -12.92 -2.86 55.50
C LYS A 360 -14.07 -2.26 54.70
N SER A 361 -14.07 -2.50 53.40
CA SER A 361 -15.23 -2.27 52.56
C SER A 361 -16.39 -3.16 53.04
N ILE A 362 -17.61 -2.68 52.81
CA ILE A 362 -18.81 -3.32 53.32
C ILE A 362 -19.73 -3.63 52.15
N LYS A 363 -20.24 -4.86 52.08
CA LYS A 363 -21.22 -5.21 51.05
C LYS A 363 -22.58 -4.61 51.37
N ASN A 364 -23.36 -4.39 50.31
CA ASN A 364 -24.72 -3.90 50.45
C ASN A 364 -25.58 -4.76 51.38
N THR A 365 -25.40 -6.10 51.40
CA THR A 365 -26.14 -7.02 52.28
C THR A 365 -25.84 -6.77 53.75
N ASP A 366 -24.61 -6.40 54.08
CA ASP A 366 -24.13 -6.48 55.44
C ASP A 366 -24.34 -5.16 56.21
N LEU A 367 -24.64 -4.04 55.54
CA LEU A 367 -24.92 -2.73 56.15
C LEU A 367 -26.11 -2.76 57.14
N THR A 368 -25.91 -2.21 58.34
CA THR A 368 -27.00 -2.03 59.34
C THR A 368 -27.93 -0.88 58.96
N ILE A 369 -29.17 -0.87 59.47
CA ILE A 369 -30.16 0.19 59.18
C ILE A 369 -29.62 1.58 59.52
N ARG A 370 -28.90 1.70 60.64
CA ARG A 370 -28.26 2.95 61.06
C ARG A 370 -27.17 3.40 60.07
N GLN A 371 -26.29 2.47 59.68
CA GLN A 371 -25.26 2.74 58.67
C GLN A 371 -25.87 3.13 57.31
N VAL A 372 -26.97 2.49 56.88
CA VAL A 372 -27.70 2.85 55.66
C VAL A 372 -28.26 4.28 55.76
N ALA A 373 -28.85 4.65 56.89
CA ALA A 373 -29.41 5.99 57.09
C ALA A 373 -28.32 7.09 57.08
N ASP A 374 -27.21 6.87 57.78
CA ASP A 374 -26.08 7.79 57.81
C ASP A 374 -25.45 7.94 56.42
N ARG A 375 -25.29 6.82 55.70
CA ARG A 375 -24.80 6.80 54.32
C ARG A 375 -25.69 7.58 53.36
N LEU A 376 -27.00 7.37 53.44
CA LEU A 376 -27.97 8.09 52.60
C LEU A 376 -27.90 9.59 52.83
N LYS A 377 -27.69 10.03 54.07
CA LYS A 377 -27.49 11.45 54.39
C LYS A 377 -26.24 12.00 53.69
N VAL A 378 -25.09 11.35 53.87
CA VAL A 378 -23.82 11.76 53.26
C VAL A 378 -23.90 11.77 51.73
N LEU A 379 -24.48 10.74 51.12
CA LEU A 379 -24.61 10.65 49.67
C LEU A 379 -25.53 11.75 49.11
N ARG A 380 -26.63 12.09 49.80
CA ARG A 380 -27.50 13.21 49.39
C ARG A 380 -26.79 14.56 49.49
N ASP A 381 -26.04 14.80 50.58
CA ASP A 381 -25.27 16.04 50.74
C ASP A 381 -24.20 16.17 49.63
N LEU A 382 -23.51 15.08 49.31
CA LEU A 382 -22.56 15.02 48.20
C LEU A 382 -23.23 15.22 46.84
N ALA A 383 -24.44 14.68 46.64
CA ALA A 383 -25.20 14.87 45.41
C ALA A 383 -25.62 16.34 45.23
N VAL A 384 -26.10 17.00 46.28
CA VAL A 384 -26.42 18.43 46.27
C VAL A 384 -25.18 19.28 45.99
N LYS A 385 -24.04 18.97 46.65
CA LYS A 385 -22.78 19.66 46.40
C LYS A 385 -22.33 19.51 44.94
N THR A 386 -22.38 18.30 44.40
CA THR A 386 -22.01 18.01 43.00
C THR A 386 -22.96 18.69 42.01
N ASP A 387 -24.27 18.75 42.29
CA ASP A 387 -25.26 19.47 41.48
C ASP A 387 -24.98 20.98 41.45
N ASN A 388 -24.59 21.57 42.59
CA ASN A 388 -24.21 22.97 42.67
C ASN A 388 -22.93 23.28 41.88
N GLU A 389 -21.92 22.40 41.95
CA GLU A 389 -20.68 22.50 41.16
C GLU A 389 -20.93 22.35 39.66
N LEU A 390 -21.88 21.49 39.26
CA LEU A 390 -22.31 21.37 37.87
C LEU A 390 -22.99 22.66 37.39
N ARG A 391 -23.98 23.17 38.13
CA ARG A 391 -24.70 24.41 37.78
C ARG A 391 -23.78 25.63 37.71
N SER A 392 -22.78 25.73 38.58
CA SER A 392 -21.79 26.82 38.52
C SER A 392 -20.94 26.69 37.26
N THR A 393 -20.53 25.47 36.90
CA THR A 393 -19.77 25.18 35.68
C THR A 393 -20.58 25.51 34.42
N ASP A 394 -21.86 25.15 34.37
CA ASP A 394 -22.74 25.48 33.23
C ASP A 394 -22.90 26.99 33.04
N ARG A 395 -23.06 27.75 34.13
CA ARG A 395 -23.08 29.23 34.08
C ARG A 395 -21.78 29.81 33.55
N MET A 396 -20.64 29.23 33.92
CA MET A 396 -19.33 29.64 33.40
C MET A 396 -19.19 29.31 31.91
N ILE A 397 -19.68 28.16 31.46
CA ILE A 397 -19.71 27.79 30.05
C ILE A 397 -20.55 28.79 29.24
N ASP A 398 -21.74 29.15 29.71
CA ASP A 398 -22.60 30.12 29.01
C ASP A 398 -22.01 31.54 29.00
N SER A 399 -21.30 31.92 30.06
CA SER A 399 -20.55 33.18 30.12
C SER A 399 -19.36 33.18 29.14
N CYS A 400 -18.66 32.05 28.97
CA CYS A 400 -17.58 31.91 27.99
C CYS A 400 -18.10 31.87 26.53
N LYS A 401 -19.31 31.37 26.27
CA LYS A 401 -19.96 31.45 24.94
C LYS A 401 -20.27 32.89 24.54
N THR A 402 -20.65 33.74 25.50
CA THR A 402 -20.96 35.15 25.24
C THR A 402 -19.69 36.01 25.17
N ASN A 403 -18.61 35.63 25.85
CA ASN A 403 -17.31 36.32 25.78
C ASN A 403 -16.13 35.33 25.68
N PRO A 404 -15.57 35.11 24.48
CA PRO A 404 -14.51 34.11 24.24
C PRO A 404 -13.16 34.36 24.95
N LYS A 405 -12.98 35.52 25.60
CA LYS A 405 -11.75 35.91 26.30
C LYS A 405 -11.68 35.40 27.75
N PHE A 406 -12.75 34.78 28.27
CA PHE A 406 -12.90 34.51 29.71
C PHE A 406 -12.42 33.12 30.19
N GLY A 407 -11.88 32.27 29.32
CA GLY A 407 -11.23 31.02 29.77
C GLY A 407 -11.20 29.92 28.72
N ASP A 408 -10.55 28.81 29.09
CA ASP A 408 -10.50 27.60 28.27
C ASP A 408 -11.84 26.86 28.33
N MET A 409 -12.65 27.02 27.27
CA MET A 409 -13.96 26.37 27.12
C MET A 409 -13.85 24.84 27.16
N GLU A 410 -12.77 24.25 26.63
CA GLU A 410 -12.60 22.80 26.58
C GLU A 410 -12.42 22.22 27.99
N CYS A 411 -11.68 22.94 28.85
CA CYS A 411 -11.49 22.56 30.24
C CYS A 411 -12.80 22.57 31.05
N LEU A 412 -13.62 23.61 30.87
CA LEU A 412 -14.91 23.72 31.55
C LEU A 412 -15.91 22.64 31.11
N VAL A 413 -15.97 22.32 29.81
CA VAL A 413 -16.81 21.24 29.28
C VAL A 413 -16.38 19.88 29.85
N ARG A 414 -15.06 19.62 29.95
CA ARG A 414 -14.54 18.40 30.60
C ARG A 414 -14.95 18.33 32.07
N ALA A 415 -14.84 19.43 32.82
CA ALA A 415 -15.24 19.49 34.23
C ALA A 415 -16.75 19.24 34.42
N GLY A 416 -17.60 19.88 33.62
CA GLY A 416 -19.05 19.64 33.64
C GLY A 416 -19.42 18.18 33.36
N GLY A 417 -18.73 17.54 32.41
CA GLY A 417 -18.89 16.11 32.12
C GLY A 417 -18.47 15.19 33.29
N ILE A 418 -17.48 15.58 34.10
CA ILE A 418 -17.11 14.85 35.33
C ILE A 418 -18.22 14.95 36.37
N TYR A 419 -18.71 16.17 36.66
CA TYR A 419 -19.75 16.39 37.66
C TYR A 419 -21.06 15.70 37.28
N THR A 420 -21.45 15.74 36.00
CA THR A 420 -22.64 15.05 35.49
C THR A 420 -22.55 13.54 35.72
N ARG A 421 -21.42 12.90 35.36
CA ARG A 421 -21.21 11.47 35.58
C ARG A 421 -21.23 11.10 37.07
N ARG A 422 -20.53 11.89 37.90
CA ARG A 422 -20.51 11.71 39.36
C ARG A 422 -21.92 11.80 39.94
N LEU A 423 -22.69 12.80 39.54
CA LEU A 423 -24.06 13.00 40.01
C LEU A 423 -24.97 11.82 39.62
N ASN A 424 -24.84 11.30 38.40
CA ASN A 424 -25.58 10.12 37.97
C ASN A 424 -25.25 8.88 38.83
N SER A 425 -23.97 8.62 39.10
CA SER A 425 -23.55 7.51 39.98
C SER A 425 -24.06 7.70 41.41
N LEU A 426 -23.97 8.91 41.98
CA LEU A 426 -24.48 9.21 43.32
C LEU A 426 -25.99 8.98 43.41
N ARG A 427 -26.75 9.42 42.40
CA ARG A 427 -28.20 9.17 42.32
C ARG A 427 -28.53 7.69 42.23
N GLN A 428 -27.75 6.91 41.48
CA GLN A 428 -27.95 5.46 41.39
C GLN A 428 -27.69 4.79 42.75
N HIS A 429 -26.58 5.09 43.43
CA HIS A 429 -26.28 4.54 44.75
C HIS A 429 -27.35 4.92 45.80
N ILE A 430 -27.89 6.15 45.75
CA ILE A 430 -28.99 6.56 46.62
C ILE A 430 -30.22 5.67 46.39
N LYS A 431 -30.60 5.44 45.13
CA LYS A 431 -31.73 4.56 44.79
C LYS A 431 -31.52 3.13 45.29
N ASP A 432 -30.33 2.57 45.07
CA ASP A 432 -30.02 1.19 45.46
C ASP A 432 -30.09 1.01 46.99
N LEU A 433 -29.61 1.99 47.77
CA LEU A 433 -29.70 1.99 49.22
C LEU A 433 -31.10 2.31 49.76
N GLU A 434 -31.90 3.12 49.05
CA GLU A 434 -33.29 3.38 49.41
C GLU A 434 -34.16 2.13 49.27
N VAL A 435 -33.97 1.33 48.21
CA VAL A 435 -34.67 0.04 48.05
C VAL A 435 -34.41 -0.88 49.25
N LYS A 436 -33.17 -0.93 49.76
CA LYS A 436 -32.83 -1.72 50.95
C LYS A 436 -33.42 -1.15 52.24
N LYS A 437 -33.54 0.17 52.39
CA LYS A 437 -34.12 0.76 53.62
C LYS A 437 -35.59 0.38 53.84
N PHE A 438 -36.31 0.07 52.77
CA PHE A 438 -37.73 -0.30 52.78
C PHE A 438 -37.99 -1.80 52.54
N SER A 439 -36.94 -2.61 52.40
CA SER A 439 -37.00 -4.08 52.35
C SER A 439 -36.56 -4.65 53.70
#